data_AF-A0A935KGU3-F1
#
_entry.id   AF-A0A935KGU3-F1
#
_cell.length_a   1.000
_cell.length_b   1.000
_cell.length_c   1.000
_cell.angle_alpha   90.00
_cell.angle_beta   90.00
_cell.angle_gamma   90.00
#
_symmetry.space_group_name_H-M   'P 1'
#
loop_
_entity.id
_entity.type
_entity.pdbx_description
1 polymer ?
#
loop_
_entity_poly.entity_id
_entity_poly.type
_entity_poly.pdbx_seq_one_letter_code
_entity_poly.pdbx_strand_id
1 'polypeptide(L)' 'MRGIGVNGSTIVAVGDNGYIFTSTDAGNNWSTQSELTAGGFVQGLYGDQTGKIIAVGTNGPTQVIVSDDFGAS' A
#
# COMPACT_ATOMS: atom_id res chain seq x y z
N MET A 1 9.18 6.23 2.01
CA MET A 1 8.65 4.94 1.47
C MET A 1 8.71 3.92 2.59
N ARG A 2 7.57 3.34 2.95
CA ARG A 2 7.43 2.56 4.19
C ARG A 2 7.15 1.07 3.96
N GLY A 3 6.85 0.69 2.73
CA GLY A 3 6.77 -0.72 2.31
C GLY A 3 6.67 -0.85 0.80
N ILE A 4 7.04 -2.05 0.32
CA ILE A 4 6.93 -2.44 -1.09
C ILE A 4 6.49 -3.91 -1.19
N GLY A 5 5.52 -4.19 -2.04
CA GLY A 5 5.09 -5.54 -2.44
C GLY A 5 5.28 -5.73 -3.95
N VAL A 6 5.63 -6.94 -4.36
CA VAL A 6 5.92 -7.24 -5.78
C VAL A 6 5.26 -8.57 -6.18
N ASN A 7 4.57 -8.57 -7.33
CA ASN A 7 4.14 -9.76 -8.03
C ASN A 7 4.32 -9.60 -9.54
N GLY A 8 5.26 -10.35 -10.13
CA GLY A 8 5.58 -10.23 -11.55
C GLY A 8 6.00 -8.80 -11.88
N SER A 9 5.29 -8.18 -12.82
CA SER A 9 5.50 -6.76 -13.18
C SER A 9 4.71 -5.79 -12.29
N THR A 10 3.85 -6.29 -11.40
CA THR A 10 3.08 -5.43 -10.52
C THR A 10 3.88 -5.10 -9.26
N ILE A 11 4.03 -3.81 -8.97
CA ILE A 11 4.68 -3.29 -7.77
C ILE A 11 3.68 -2.40 -7.04
N VAL A 12 3.53 -2.60 -5.74
CA VAL A 12 2.78 -1.69 -4.88
C VAL A 12 3.75 -1.08 -3.87
N ALA A 13 3.82 0.24 -3.81
CA ALA A 13 4.62 1.00 -2.88
C ALA A 13 3.71 1.91 -2.04
N VAL A 14 4.00 2.02 -0.74
CA VAL A 14 3.22 2.89 0.15
C VAL A 14 4.11 4.00 0.70
N GLY A 15 3.60 5.22 0.57
CA GLY A 15 4.23 6.47 0.99
C GLY A 15 3.79 6.94 2.37
N ASP A 16 4.35 8.06 2.80
CA ASP A 16 3.86 8.77 3.99
C ASP A 16 2.42 9.24 3.75
N ASN A 17 1.65 9.45 4.82
CA ASN A 17 0.20 9.78 4.78
C ASN A 17 -0.72 8.67 4.21
N GLY A 18 -0.20 7.47 3.98
CA GLY A 18 -1.00 6.32 3.53
C GLY A 18 -1.31 6.30 2.04
N TYR A 19 -0.55 7.04 1.23
CA TYR A 19 -0.65 6.96 -0.23
C TYR A 19 -0.17 5.61 -0.75
N ILE A 20 -0.99 4.97 -1.58
CA ILE A 20 -0.60 3.79 -2.36
C ILE A 20 -0.23 4.21 -3.78
N PHE A 21 0.93 3.74 -4.22
CA PHE A 21 1.40 3.81 -5.60
C PHE A 21 1.45 2.39 -6.16
N THR A 22 0.87 2.20 -7.33
CA THR A 22 0.88 0.92 -8.03
C THR A 22 1.50 1.09 -9.39
N SER A 23 2.40 0.19 -9.74
CA SER A 23 2.93 0.01 -11.09
C SER A 23 2.52 -1.36 -11.57
N THR A 24 2.19 -1.50 -12.86
CA THR A 24 1.89 -2.78 -13.52
C THR A 24 2.95 -3.15 -14.56
N ASP A 25 4.01 -2.35 -14.67
CA ASP A 25 5.04 -2.43 -15.70
C ASP A 25 6.46 -2.42 -15.10
N ALA A 26 6.62 -3.10 -13.97
CA ALA A 26 7.87 -3.29 -13.24
C ALA A 26 8.52 -1.97 -12.77
N GLY A 27 7.70 -0.98 -12.43
CA GLY A 27 8.11 0.30 -11.87
C GLY A 27 8.41 1.38 -12.90
N ASN A 28 8.11 1.15 -14.18
CA ASN A 28 8.34 2.13 -15.24
C ASN A 28 7.30 3.27 -15.20
N ASN A 29 6.04 2.95 -14.93
CA ASN A 29 4.95 3.91 -14.71
C ASN A 29 4.19 3.58 -13.42
N TRP A 30 3.70 4.64 -12.77
CA TRP A 30 3.01 4.54 -11.49
C TRP A 30 1.67 5.25 -11.55
N SER A 31 0.64 4.63 -10.96
CA SER A 31 -0.65 5.24 -10.67
C SER A 31 -0.85 5.34 -9.17
N THR A 32 -1.44 6.44 -8.71
CA THR A 32 -1.81 6.63 -7.31
C THR A 32 -3.24 6.14 -7.13
N GLN A 33 -3.45 5.13 -6.28
CA GLN A 33 -4.76 4.48 -6.17
C GLN A 33 -5.67 5.14 -5.12
N SER A 34 -5.16 5.51 -3.94
CA SER A 34 -5.98 6.09 -2.87
C SER A 34 -5.14 6.38 -1.62
N GLU A 35 -5.66 7.21 -0.71
CA GLU A 35 -5.20 7.28 0.68
C GLU A 35 -5.92 6.17 1.47
N LEU A 36 -5.16 5.21 2.02
CA LEU A 36 -5.70 4.17 2.91
C LEU A 36 -6.20 4.74 4.25
N THR A 37 -5.67 5.89 4.66
CA THR A 37 -6.00 6.56 5.91
C THR A 37 -6.15 8.05 5.65
N ALA A 38 -7.21 8.67 6.16
CA ALA A 38 -7.45 10.12 6.02
C ALA A 38 -6.41 10.97 6.79
N GLY A 39 -5.16 11.02 6.30
CA GLY A 39 -4.04 11.73 6.94
C GLY A 39 -3.23 10.93 7.97
N GLY A 40 -3.26 9.59 7.92
CA GLY A 40 -2.57 8.72 8.87
C GLY A 40 -1.17 8.28 8.42
N PHE A 41 -0.29 7.98 9.38
CA PHE A 41 1.03 7.41 9.08
C PHE A 41 0.95 5.89 9.00
N VAL A 42 1.38 5.29 7.90
CA VAL A 42 1.62 3.84 7.83
C VAL A 42 2.95 3.54 8.54
N GLN A 43 2.95 2.64 9.52
CA GLN A 43 4.14 2.25 10.29
C GLN A 43 4.72 0.90 9.86
N GLY A 44 3.90 0.02 9.28
CA GLY A 44 4.34 -1.27 8.76
C GLY A 44 3.44 -1.74 7.64
N LEU A 45 4.02 -2.46 6.68
CA LEU A 45 3.33 -2.99 5.52
C LEU A 45 3.82 -4.41 5.23
N TYR A 46 2.88 -5.31 4.95
CA TYR A 46 3.15 -6.61 4.34
C TYR A 46 2.29 -6.72 3.08
N GLY A 47 2.90 -7.13 1.97
CA GLY A 47 2.19 -7.43 0.73
C GLY A 47 2.64 -8.79 0.21
N ASP A 48 1.71 -9.60 -0.29
CA ASP A 48 2.03 -10.87 -0.94
C ASP A 48 1.64 -10.91 -2.41
N GLN A 49 1.99 -12.01 -3.08
CA GLN A 49 1.73 -12.18 -4.51
C GLN A 49 0.24 -12.35 -4.83
N THR A 50 -0.62 -12.60 -3.85
CA THR A 50 -2.05 -12.80 -4.09
C THR A 50 -2.82 -11.47 -4.18
N GLY A 51 -2.17 -10.35 -3.84
CA GLY A 51 -2.82 -9.05 -3.75
C GLY A 51 -3.24 -8.67 -2.33
N LYS A 52 -2.97 -9.54 -1.35
CA LYS A 52 -3.18 -9.20 0.05
C LYS A 52 -2.17 -8.14 0.49
N ILE A 53 -2.69 -7.05 1.06
CA ILE A 53 -1.92 -6.01 1.71
C ILE A 53 -2.41 -5.87 3.15
N ILE A 54 -1.47 -5.88 4.10
CA ILE A 54 -1.73 -5.55 5.50
C ILE A 54 -0.95 -4.27 5.80
N ALA A 55 -1.67 -3.21 6.13
CA ALA A 55 -1.10 -1.94 6.57
C ALA A 55 -1.42 -1.72 8.04
N VAL A 56 -0.40 -1.40 8.84
CA VAL A 56 -0.57 -0.94 10.21
C VAL A 56 -0.15 0.51 10.29
N GLY A 57 -0.97 1.36 10.89
CA GLY A 57 -0.73 2.79 10.90
C GLY A 57 -1.41 3.51 12.06
N THR A 58 -1.12 4.80 12.19
CA THR A 58 -1.66 5.67 13.24
C THR A 58 -2.27 6.92 12.65
N ASN A 59 -3.53 7.15 12.98
CA ASN A 59 -4.24 8.43 12.86
C ASN A 59 -5.19 8.57 14.07
N GLY A 60 -4.60 8.64 15.26
CA GLY A 60 -5.26 8.25 16.52
C GLY A 60 -4.83 6.84 16.96
N PRO A 61 -5.68 6.03 17.62
CA PRO A 61 -5.30 4.66 18.03
C PRO A 61 -4.81 3.85 16.83
N THR A 62 -3.89 2.92 17.06
CA THR A 62 -3.33 2.07 16.00
C THR A 62 -4.44 1.39 15.22
N GLN A 63 -4.39 1.52 13.90
CA GLN A 63 -5.32 0.88 12.98
C GLN A 63 -4.58 -0.20 12.20
N VAL A 64 -5.29 -1.30 11.92
CA VAL A 64 -4.87 -2.37 11.01
C VAL A 64 -5.87 -2.38 9.87
N ILE A 65 -5.39 -2.18 8.65
CA ILE A 65 -6.20 -2.25 7.42
C ILE A 65 -5.68 -3.43 6.61
N VAL A 66 -6.61 -4.23 6.10
CA VAL A 66 -6.32 -5.35 5.22
C VAL A 66 -7.05 -5.11 3.91
N SER A 67 -6.32 -5.14 2.81
CA SER A 67 -6.86 -5.20 1.45
C SER A 67 -6.52 -6.56 0.86
N ASP A 68 -7.40 -7.07 0.01
CA ASP A 68 -7.23 -8.32 -0.74
C ASP A 68 -7.00 -8.08 -2.25
N ASP A 69 -6.83 -6.82 -2.66
CA ASP A 69 -6.87 -6.38 -4.05
C ASP A 69 -5.79 -5.35 -4.42
N PHE A 70 -4.61 -5.47 -3.81
CA PHE A 70 -3.47 -4.56 -4.02
C PHE A 70 -3.74 -3.11 -3.56
N GLY A 71 -4.66 -2.92 -2.62
CA GLY A 71 -5.03 -1.62 -2.09
C GLY A 71 -5.99 -0.83 -2.98
N ALA A 72 -6.75 -1.52 -3.84
CA ALA A 72 -7.75 -0.89 -4.70
C ALA A 72 -9.06 -0.60 -3.94
N SER A 73 -9.34 -1.27 -2.80
CA SER A 73 -10.47 -0.97 -1.90
C SER A 73 -10.20 -1.20 -0.42
#